data_AF-A0A2V1NKV3-F1
#
_entry.id   AF-A0A2V1NKV3-F1
#
_cell.length_a   1.000
_cell.length_b   1.000
_cell.length_c   1.000
_cell.angle_alpha   90.00
_cell.angle_beta   90.00
_cell.angle_gamma   90.00
#
_symmetry.space_group_name_H-M   'P 1'
#
loop_
_entity.id
_entity.type
_entity.pdbx_description
1 polymer ?
#
loop_
_entity_poly.entity_id
_entity_poly.type
_entity_poly.pdbx_seq_one_letter_code
_entity_poly.pdbx_strand_id
1 'polypeptide(L)'
;MSSTGSGPVTRVWLDPEKGFSDDVPPQKRQLALALRALCRLLRSTDPDEPGDIPPLQGEVAGRLECSADSLSRYLNTPRIPSQEFVKRLYAAACSDTAASGQSVGITLESLLDLHASALSERRGCGSCAKTGGQPDAACAKCADHERRRRQDAMRLRSARREAARLQAAVADLKAEQAGLRERLTAAETRALLPVPRPPRDRQQSAKDSSAARQVAAQAAELNSTGHEGHAFTLIRQSTAEVLTPAETAQVVVELRLHPGGDRLADDLIHVYGRDQEKQDVMAVAVGLHDEGATDDAGAILRAALRTRAGSAKS
;
A
#
# COMPACT_ATOMS: atom_id res chain seq x y z
N MET A 1 13.82 4.61 38.83
CA MET A 1 14.24 5.96 38.44
C MET A 1 13.28 6.45 37.37
N SER A 2 12.23 7.15 37.78
CA SER A 2 11.19 7.66 36.88
C SER A 2 11.70 8.95 36.25
N SER A 3 12.02 8.90 34.96
CA SER A 3 12.42 10.07 34.18
C SER A 3 11.19 10.91 33.86
N THR A 4 10.88 11.87 34.74
CA THR A 4 9.96 12.97 34.45
C THR A 4 10.71 13.98 33.59
N GLY A 5 10.83 13.68 32.30
CA GLY A 5 11.21 14.65 31.28
C GLY A 5 10.05 15.62 31.06
N SER A 6 9.88 16.57 31.98
CA SER A 6 8.99 17.71 31.80
C SER A 6 9.67 18.66 30.81
N GLY A 7 9.46 18.40 29.52
CA GLY A 7 9.84 19.35 28.48
C GLY A 7 9.16 20.70 28.74
N PRO A 8 9.75 21.83 28.32
CA PRO A 8 9.15 23.14 28.51
C PRO A 8 7.75 23.12 27.87
N VAL A 9 6.73 23.21 28.71
CA VAL A 9 5.34 23.32 28.29
C VAL A 9 5.26 24.61 27.48
N THR A 10 5.20 24.47 26.16
CA THR A 10 5.07 25.60 25.24
C THR A 10 3.72 26.24 25.51
N ARG A 11 3.71 27.33 26.28
CA ARG A 11 2.51 28.05 26.75
C ARG A 11 1.73 28.75 25.61
N VAL A 12 2.24 28.72 24.38
CA VAL A 12 1.65 29.43 23.23
C VAL A 12 0.71 28.51 22.45
N TRP A 13 -0.51 28.34 22.95
CA TRP A 13 -1.55 27.54 22.27
C TRP A 13 -2.38 28.36 21.26
N LEU A 14 -2.22 29.70 21.26
CA LEU A 14 -2.85 30.65 20.34
C LEU A 14 -1.79 31.28 19.42
N ASP A 15 -1.20 30.48 18.54
CA ASP A 15 -0.26 30.97 17.53
C ASP A 15 -0.97 31.94 16.55
N PRO A 16 -0.61 33.24 16.56
CA PRO A 16 -1.20 34.22 15.64
C PRO A 16 -0.76 34.03 14.19
N GLU A 17 0.40 33.40 13.96
CA GLU A 17 0.94 33.14 12.62
C GLU A 17 0.34 31.90 11.98
N LYS A 18 -0.23 31.00 12.81
CA LYS A 18 -0.95 29.83 12.32
C LYS A 18 -2.23 30.25 11.59
N GLY A 19 -2.12 30.43 10.28
CA GLY A 19 -3.22 30.65 9.37
C GLY A 19 -4.15 29.44 9.26
N PHE A 20 -5.36 29.68 8.78
CA PHE A 20 -6.29 28.61 8.40
C PHE A 20 -5.96 28.11 6.99
N SER A 21 -6.16 26.81 6.73
CA SER A 21 -6.10 26.26 5.37
C SER A 21 -7.06 27.02 4.43
N ASP A 22 -6.68 27.13 3.15
CA ASP A 22 -7.51 27.68 2.07
C ASP A 22 -8.82 26.91 1.86
N ASP A 23 -8.90 25.67 2.35
CA ASP A 23 -10.12 24.86 2.31
C ASP A 23 -11.17 25.28 3.36
N VAL A 24 -10.81 26.13 4.33
CA VAL A 24 -11.76 26.59 5.36
C VAL A 24 -12.67 27.67 4.80
N PRO A 25 -14.00 27.46 4.83
CA PRO A 25 -14.95 28.46 4.33
C PRO A 25 -14.78 29.84 5.01
N PRO A 26 -14.92 30.94 4.25
CA PRO A 26 -14.55 32.28 4.72
C PRO A 26 -15.32 32.73 5.96
N GLN A 27 -16.63 32.45 6.08
CA GLN A 27 -17.40 32.87 7.25
C GLN A 27 -16.99 32.09 8.50
N LYS A 28 -16.72 30.79 8.36
CA LYS A 28 -16.15 29.98 9.45
C LYS A 28 -14.78 30.46 9.88
N ARG A 29 -13.93 30.85 8.92
CA ARG A 29 -12.61 31.43 9.18
C ARG A 29 -12.73 32.73 9.96
N GLN A 30 -13.63 33.61 9.54
CA GLN A 30 -13.87 34.90 10.22
C GLN A 30 -14.38 34.71 11.65
N LEU A 31 -15.33 33.79 11.87
CA LEU A 31 -15.78 33.43 13.22
C LEU A 31 -14.61 32.90 14.06
N ALA A 32 -13.82 31.95 13.55
CA ALA A 32 -12.71 31.37 14.29
C ALA A 32 -11.62 32.41 14.66
N LEU A 33 -11.35 33.38 13.78
CA LEU A 33 -10.47 34.52 14.08
C LEU A 33 -11.05 35.41 15.19
N ALA A 34 -12.35 35.71 15.16
CA ALA A 34 -13.01 36.47 16.21
C ALA A 34 -12.96 35.73 17.56
N LEU A 35 -13.21 34.42 17.57
CA LEU A 35 -13.09 33.59 18.77
C LEU A 35 -11.65 33.56 19.31
N ARG A 36 -10.64 33.46 18.43
CA ARG A 36 -9.22 33.57 18.82
C ARG A 36 -8.89 34.92 19.44
N ALA A 37 -9.41 36.01 18.87
CA ALA A 37 -9.21 37.36 19.43
C ALA A 37 -9.80 37.47 20.84
N LEU A 38 -11.01 36.94 21.07
CA LEU A 38 -11.63 36.92 22.39
C LEU A 38 -10.84 36.06 23.40
N CYS A 39 -10.34 34.89 23.00
CA CYS A 39 -9.54 34.05 23.89
C CYS A 39 -8.24 34.73 24.33
N ARG A 40 -7.68 35.65 23.53
CA ARG A 40 -6.48 36.43 23.90
C ARG A 40 -6.76 37.50 24.96
N LEU A 41 -8.02 37.88 25.15
CA LEU A 41 -8.42 38.84 26.18
C LEU A 41 -8.62 38.19 27.54
N LEU A 42 -8.68 36.86 27.59
CA LEU A 42 -8.85 36.12 28.84
C LEU A 42 -7.56 36.12 29.65
N ARG A 43 -7.68 36.27 30.97
CA ARG A 43 -6.56 36.25 31.93
C ARG A 43 -6.50 34.93 32.68
N SER A 44 -5.30 34.59 33.18
CA SER A 44 -5.13 33.49 34.11
C SER A 44 -5.95 33.73 35.38
N THR A 45 -6.54 32.67 35.93
CA THR A 45 -7.26 32.70 37.21
C THR A 45 -6.33 32.40 38.38
N ASP A 46 -5.08 32.04 38.10
CA ASP A 46 -4.08 31.76 39.12
C ASP A 46 -3.67 33.06 39.84
N PRO A 47 -3.95 33.20 41.16
CA PRO A 47 -3.61 34.40 41.90
C PRO A 47 -2.10 34.60 42.09
N ASP A 48 -1.29 33.55 41.93
CA ASP A 48 0.16 33.59 42.16
C ASP A 48 0.95 33.90 40.88
N GLU A 49 0.30 33.87 39.70
CA GLU A 49 0.94 34.24 38.44
C GLU A 49 0.80 35.75 38.16
N PRO A 50 1.89 36.45 37.80
CA PRO A 50 1.83 37.87 37.44
C PRO A 50 0.84 38.06 36.28
N GLY A 51 -0.03 39.07 36.40
CA GLY A 51 -1.27 39.22 35.63
C GLY A 51 -1.15 39.44 34.10
N ASP A 52 0.04 39.28 33.53
CA ASP A 52 0.33 39.40 32.10
C ASP A 52 0.59 38.03 31.42
N ILE A 53 0.57 36.93 32.16
CA ILE A 53 0.74 35.60 31.59
C ILE A 53 -0.54 35.16 30.87
N PRO A 54 -0.49 34.78 29.57
CA PRO A 54 -1.64 34.24 28.86
C PRO A 54 -2.11 32.92 29.50
N PRO A 55 -3.43 32.71 29.67
CA PRO A 55 -3.95 31.52 30.33
C PRO A 55 -3.67 30.26 29.51
N LEU A 56 -3.49 29.13 30.20
CA LEU A 56 -3.34 27.84 29.54
C LEU A 56 -4.65 27.41 28.87
N GLN A 57 -4.56 26.66 27.77
CA GLN A 57 -5.73 26.16 27.05
C GLN A 57 -6.71 25.40 27.95
N GLY A 58 -6.18 24.61 28.89
CA GLY A 58 -6.98 23.83 29.83
C GLY A 58 -7.78 24.72 30.81
N GLU A 59 -7.20 25.82 31.27
CA GLU A 59 -7.85 26.78 32.16
C GLU A 59 -9.00 27.48 31.44
N VAL A 60 -8.74 27.99 30.23
CA VAL A 60 -9.77 28.61 29.40
C VAL A 60 -10.89 27.61 29.10
N ALA A 61 -10.54 26.36 28.76
CA ALA A 61 -11.52 25.33 28.50
C ALA A 61 -12.40 25.03 29.72
N GLY A 62 -11.78 24.93 30.91
CA GLY A 62 -12.48 24.76 32.19
C GLY A 62 -13.44 25.92 32.49
N ARG A 63 -12.98 27.18 32.34
CA ARG A 63 -13.80 28.38 32.54
C ARG A 63 -14.98 28.47 31.59
N LEU A 64 -14.84 27.95 30.37
CA LEU A 64 -15.90 27.92 29.35
C LEU A 64 -16.77 26.65 29.40
N GLU A 65 -16.55 25.78 30.39
CA GLU A 65 -17.22 24.50 30.58
C GLU A 65 -17.14 23.61 29.32
N CYS A 66 -15.94 23.49 28.76
CA CYS A 66 -15.69 22.64 27.59
C CYS A 66 -14.37 21.87 27.72
N SER A 67 -14.16 20.87 26.86
CA SER A 67 -12.87 20.18 26.81
C SER A 67 -11.83 20.99 26.02
N ALA A 68 -10.55 20.88 26.42
CA ALA A 68 -9.45 21.52 25.71
C ALA A 68 -9.40 21.14 24.21
N ASP A 69 -9.71 19.88 23.87
CA ASP A 69 -9.84 19.43 22.48
C ASP A 69 -11.00 20.13 21.73
N SER A 70 -12.16 20.31 22.37
CA SER A 70 -13.28 21.03 21.76
C SER A 70 -12.91 22.49 21.49
N LEU A 71 -12.27 23.15 22.47
CA LEU A 71 -11.77 24.51 22.32
C LEU A 71 -10.75 24.60 21.18
N SER A 72 -9.80 23.66 21.11
CA SER A 72 -8.83 23.57 20.01
C SER A 72 -9.54 23.47 18.66
N ARG A 73 -10.56 22.62 18.58
CA ARG A 73 -11.34 22.43 17.35
C ARG A 73 -12.11 23.69 16.97
N TYR A 74 -12.71 24.41 17.91
CA TYR A 74 -13.43 25.65 17.59
C TYR A 74 -12.51 26.75 17.06
N LEU A 75 -11.26 26.78 17.52
CA LEU A 75 -10.30 27.84 17.16
C LEU A 75 -9.44 27.51 15.94
N ASN A 76 -9.23 26.22 15.64
CA ASN A 76 -8.31 25.78 14.59
C ASN A 76 -8.97 24.97 13.47
N THR A 77 -10.21 24.51 13.64
CA THR A 77 -10.91 23.65 12.65
C THR A 77 -12.23 24.31 12.23
N PRO A 78 -12.83 23.92 11.09
CA PRO A 78 -14.11 24.46 10.61
C PRO A 78 -15.33 24.03 11.48
N ARG A 79 -15.12 23.66 12.74
CA ARG A 79 -16.16 23.27 13.69
C ARG A 79 -16.71 24.53 14.35
N ILE A 80 -18.03 24.71 14.22
CA ILE A 80 -18.74 25.85 14.79
C ILE A 80 -19.20 25.47 16.20
N PRO A 81 -18.91 26.26 17.24
CA PRO A 81 -19.39 26.01 18.59
C PRO A 81 -20.91 26.25 18.71
N SER A 82 -21.50 25.89 19.85
CA SER A 82 -22.89 26.28 20.15
C SER A 82 -22.99 27.80 20.37
N GLN A 83 -24.19 28.35 20.19
CA GLN A 83 -24.45 29.77 20.45
C GLN A 83 -24.19 30.14 21.92
N GLU A 84 -24.57 29.26 22.86
CA GLU A 84 -24.33 29.45 24.29
C GLU A 84 -22.84 29.52 24.64
N PHE A 85 -22.00 28.71 23.97
CA PHE A 85 -20.55 28.81 24.14
C PHE A 85 -20.02 30.18 23.70
N VAL A 86 -20.50 30.70 22.56
CA VAL A 86 -20.08 32.02 22.04
C VAL A 86 -20.46 33.13 23.03
N LYS A 87 -21.68 33.09 23.58
CA LYS A 87 -22.13 34.04 24.60
C LYS A 87 -21.26 33.98 25.87
N ARG A 88 -20.95 32.79 26.36
CA ARG A 88 -20.09 32.61 27.55
C ARG A 88 -18.68 33.12 27.33
N LEU A 89 -18.08 32.82 26.18
CA LEU A 89 -16.75 33.34 25.82
C LEU A 89 -16.75 34.88 25.78
N TYR A 90 -17.76 35.47 25.15
CA TYR A 90 -17.90 36.92 25.09
C TYR A 90 -18.03 37.55 26.48
N ALA A 91 -18.91 37.00 27.34
CA ALA A 91 -19.08 37.48 28.70
C ALA A 91 -17.79 37.36 29.53
N ALA A 92 -17.05 36.26 29.40
CA ALA A 92 -15.76 36.08 30.05
C ALA A 92 -14.73 37.12 29.58
N ALA A 93 -14.64 37.38 28.27
CA ALA A 93 -13.76 38.40 27.71
C ALA A 93 -14.14 39.80 28.22
N CYS A 94 -15.43 40.16 28.22
CA CYS A 94 -15.90 41.44 28.76
C CYS A 94 -15.51 41.64 30.23
N SER A 95 -15.69 40.59 31.06
CA SER A 95 -15.34 40.63 32.48
C SER A 95 -13.85 40.93 32.70
N ASP A 96 -12.98 40.28 31.92
CA ASP A 96 -11.53 40.43 32.07
C ASP A 96 -11.04 41.78 31.54
N THR A 97 -11.62 42.25 30.43
CA THR A 97 -11.29 43.57 29.87
C THR A 97 -11.81 44.73 30.69
N ALA A 98 -12.93 44.56 31.41
CA ALA A 98 -13.47 45.59 32.30
C ALA A 98 -12.49 45.88 33.45
N ALA A 99 -11.75 44.89 33.91
CA ALA A 99 -10.72 45.04 34.93
C ALA A 99 -9.46 45.76 34.42
N SER A 100 -9.15 45.65 33.12
CA SER A 100 -7.96 46.27 32.50
C SER A 100 -8.26 47.60 31.79
N GLY A 101 -9.52 47.98 31.64
CA GLY A 101 -9.93 49.15 30.85
C GLY A 101 -9.76 48.98 29.34
N GLN A 102 -9.50 47.76 28.87
CA GLN A 102 -9.36 47.45 27.45
C GLN A 102 -10.75 47.30 26.80
N SER A 103 -10.88 47.61 25.51
CA SER A 103 -12.09 47.32 24.73
C SER A 103 -12.01 45.92 24.10
N VAL A 104 -13.13 45.19 24.11
CA VAL A 104 -13.26 43.86 23.48
C VAL A 104 -13.16 43.93 21.94
N GLY A 105 -13.46 45.08 21.34
CA GLY A 105 -13.31 45.31 19.89
C GLY A 105 -14.37 44.67 18.99
N ILE A 106 -15.31 43.87 19.53
CA ILE A 106 -16.48 43.31 18.84
C ILE A 106 -17.70 43.35 19.77
N THR A 107 -18.89 43.54 19.22
CA THR A 107 -20.15 43.45 19.99
C THR A 107 -20.67 42.01 20.01
N LEU A 108 -21.48 41.66 21.02
CA LEU A 108 -22.11 40.34 21.07
C LEU A 108 -22.99 40.08 19.84
N GLU A 109 -23.74 41.09 19.39
CA GLU A 109 -24.61 41.02 18.21
C GLU A 109 -23.79 40.68 16.95
N SER A 110 -22.72 41.42 16.67
CA SER A 110 -21.86 41.13 15.52
C SER A 110 -21.21 39.74 15.60
N LEU A 111 -20.86 39.27 16.80
CA LEU A 111 -20.31 37.93 16.98
C LEU A 111 -21.37 36.83 16.73
N LEU A 112 -22.63 37.08 17.12
CA LEU A 112 -23.76 36.19 16.83
C LEU A 112 -24.14 36.19 15.35
N ASP A 113 -24.01 37.33 14.66
CA ASP A 113 -24.20 37.42 13.21
C ASP A 113 -23.12 36.62 12.45
N LEU A 114 -21.86 36.69 12.89
CA LEU A 114 -20.79 35.84 12.39
C LEU A 114 -21.08 34.36 12.63
N HIS A 115 -21.64 34.02 13.79
CA HIS A 115 -22.03 32.65 14.13
C HIS A 115 -23.15 32.13 13.23
N ALA A 116 -24.21 32.92 13.03
CA ALA A 116 -25.31 32.61 12.12
C ALA A 116 -24.81 32.46 10.65
N SER A 117 -23.93 33.37 10.22
CA SER A 117 -23.30 33.34 8.89
C SER A 117 -22.43 32.09 8.69
N ALA A 118 -21.62 31.72 9.68
CA ALA A 118 -20.83 30.50 9.64
C ALA A 118 -21.73 29.24 9.59
N LEU A 119 -22.85 29.24 10.33
CA LEU A 119 -23.81 28.14 10.32
C LEU A 119 -24.51 27.99 8.96
N SER A 120 -24.92 29.10 8.34
CA SER A 120 -25.58 29.09 7.02
C SER A 120 -24.62 28.68 5.91
N GLU A 121 -23.33 28.97 6.05
CA GLU A 121 -22.26 28.53 5.14
C GLU A 121 -22.09 27.00 5.09
N ARG A 122 -22.70 26.25 6.02
CA ARG A 122 -22.73 24.78 5.96
C ARG A 122 -23.54 24.21 4.79
N ARG A 123 -24.31 25.02 4.05
CA ARG A 123 -25.29 24.51 3.05
C ARG A 123 -25.25 25.14 1.66
N GLY A 124 -24.27 25.96 1.32
CA GLY A 124 -24.26 26.67 0.05
C GLY A 124 -22.97 26.49 -0.73
N CYS A 125 -23.08 26.25 -2.03
CA CYS A 125 -22.01 26.67 -2.95
C CYS A 125 -21.73 28.17 -2.72
N GLY A 126 -20.50 28.64 -2.97
CA GLY A 126 -20.10 30.04 -2.67
C GLY A 126 -20.99 31.13 -3.28
N SER A 127 -21.85 30.79 -4.25
CA SER A 127 -22.90 31.66 -4.80
C SER A 127 -24.10 31.86 -3.85
N CYS A 128 -24.51 30.84 -3.09
CA CYS A 128 -25.64 30.92 -2.15
C CYS A 128 -25.31 31.72 -0.89
N ALA A 129 -24.03 31.77 -0.51
CA ALA A 129 -23.56 32.60 0.60
C ALA A 129 -23.69 34.10 0.29
N LYS A 130 -23.62 34.49 -0.99
CA LYS A 130 -23.73 35.88 -1.44
C LYS A 130 -25.18 36.36 -1.59
N THR A 131 -26.15 35.47 -1.76
CA THR A 131 -27.56 35.80 -1.99
C THR A 131 -28.42 35.77 -0.71
N GLY A 132 -27.82 35.74 0.48
CA GLY A 132 -28.54 35.99 1.73
C GLY A 132 -29.68 35.01 2.03
N GLY A 133 -29.57 33.75 1.57
CA GLY A 133 -30.43 32.65 2.01
C GLY A 133 -31.93 32.94 1.97
N GLN A 134 -32.52 33.08 0.78
CA GLN A 134 -33.91 32.63 0.64
C GLN A 134 -33.91 31.09 0.61
N PRO A 135 -34.48 30.42 1.63
CA PRO A 135 -34.43 28.97 1.77
C PRO A 135 -35.19 28.20 0.67
N ASP A 136 -35.96 28.90 -0.17
CA ASP A 136 -36.87 28.28 -1.14
C ASP A 136 -36.34 28.25 -2.58
N ALA A 137 -35.26 28.99 -2.87
CA ALA A 137 -34.59 28.89 -4.17
C ALA A 137 -33.51 27.82 -4.10
N ALA A 138 -33.89 26.56 -4.37
CA ALA A 138 -32.95 25.45 -4.54
C ALA A 138 -31.93 25.81 -5.64
N CYS A 139 -30.77 26.31 -5.24
CA CYS A 139 -29.70 26.63 -6.17
C CYS A 139 -29.36 25.35 -6.95
N ALA A 140 -29.45 25.40 -8.27
CA ALA A 140 -29.20 24.26 -9.15
C ALA A 140 -27.85 23.59 -8.84
N LYS A 141 -26.81 24.40 -8.53
CA LYS A 141 -25.48 23.90 -8.14
C LYS A 141 -25.48 23.13 -6.81
N CYS A 142 -26.29 23.55 -5.84
CA CYS A 142 -26.42 22.83 -4.56
C CYS A 142 -27.18 21.52 -4.75
N ALA A 143 -28.25 21.51 -5.55
CA ALA A 143 -28.97 20.30 -5.91
C ALA A 143 -28.07 19.30 -6.67
N ASP A 144 -27.23 19.79 -7.59
CA ASP A 144 -26.25 18.96 -8.30
C ASP A 144 -25.16 18.41 -7.37
N HIS A 145 -24.67 19.21 -6.43
CA HIS A 145 -23.69 18.74 -5.46
C HIS A 145 -24.29 17.68 -4.53
N GLU A 146 -25.53 17.86 -4.09
CA GLU A 146 -26.24 16.85 -3.31
C GLU A 146 -26.48 15.57 -4.10
N ARG A 147 -26.87 15.67 -5.38
CA ARG A 147 -26.98 14.53 -6.30
C ARG A 147 -25.65 13.78 -6.42
N ARG A 148 -24.53 14.48 -6.65
CA ARG A 148 -23.19 13.88 -6.71
C ARG A 148 -22.84 13.17 -5.42
N ARG A 149 -23.06 13.80 -4.26
CA ARG A 149 -22.83 13.17 -2.94
C ARG A 149 -23.65 11.90 -2.74
N ARG A 150 -24.93 11.89 -3.15
CA ARG A 150 -25.77 10.69 -3.08
C ARG A 150 -25.25 9.59 -4.00
N GLN A 151 -24.83 9.94 -5.22
CA GLN A 151 -24.21 9.01 -6.16
C GLN A 151 -22.90 8.43 -5.61
N ASP A 152 -22.02 9.26 -5.07
CA ASP A 152 -20.75 8.83 -4.48
C ASP A 152 -20.97 7.95 -3.26
N ALA A 153 -21.96 8.27 -2.40
CA ALA A 153 -22.33 7.41 -1.28
C ALA A 153 -22.87 6.05 -1.74
N MET A 154 -23.64 5.99 -2.83
CA MET A 154 -24.06 4.72 -3.43
C MET A 154 -22.88 3.94 -4.00
N ARG A 155 -21.97 4.60 -4.73
CA ARG A 155 -20.74 3.99 -5.26
C ARG A 155 -19.87 3.43 -4.15
N LEU A 156 -19.64 4.19 -3.08
CA LEU A 156 -18.85 3.75 -1.93
C LEU A 156 -19.47 2.53 -1.23
N ARG A 157 -20.80 2.52 -1.06
CA ARG A 157 -21.52 1.34 -0.52
C ARG A 157 -21.37 0.12 -1.43
N SER A 158 -21.48 0.30 -2.74
CA SER A 158 -21.27 -0.78 -3.72
C SER A 158 -19.84 -1.32 -3.65
N ALA A 159 -18.84 -0.42 -3.65
CA ALA A 159 -17.43 -0.80 -3.58
C ALA A 159 -17.09 -1.54 -2.27
N ARG A 160 -17.67 -1.13 -1.14
CA ARG A 160 -17.51 -1.83 0.14
C ARG A 160 -18.09 -3.24 0.12
N ARG A 161 -19.24 -3.44 -0.54
CA ARG A 161 -19.84 -4.78 -0.69
C ARG A 161 -18.95 -5.68 -1.54
N GLU A 162 -18.43 -5.16 -2.65
CA GLU A 162 -17.53 -5.93 -3.52
C GLU A 162 -16.21 -6.26 -2.82
N ALA A 163 -15.63 -5.29 -2.09
CA ALA A 163 -14.43 -5.53 -1.29
C ALA A 163 -14.65 -6.64 -0.24
N ALA A 164 -15.80 -6.63 0.46
CA ALA A 164 -16.14 -7.68 1.41
C ALA A 164 -16.31 -9.05 0.72
N ARG A 165 -16.93 -9.09 -0.47
CA ARG A 165 -17.08 -10.31 -1.28
C ARG A 165 -15.72 -10.87 -1.71
N LEU A 166 -14.83 -10.03 -2.21
CA LEU A 166 -13.48 -10.43 -2.61
C LEU A 166 -12.65 -10.92 -1.42
N GLN A 167 -12.77 -10.26 -0.26
CA GLN A 167 -12.11 -10.71 0.96
C GLN A 167 -12.59 -12.10 1.41
N ALA A 168 -13.89 -12.38 1.31
CA ALA A 168 -14.43 -13.71 1.59
C ALA A 168 -13.88 -14.77 0.61
N ALA A 169 -13.88 -14.49 -0.69
CA ALA A 169 -13.33 -15.41 -1.69
C ALA A 169 -11.82 -15.68 -1.48
N VAL A 170 -11.05 -14.67 -1.09
CA VAL A 170 -9.62 -14.84 -0.73
C VAL A 170 -9.48 -15.72 0.52
N ALA A 171 -10.37 -15.59 1.51
CA ALA A 171 -10.35 -16.44 2.69
C ALA A 171 -10.65 -17.91 2.33
N ASP A 172 -11.65 -18.15 1.47
CA ASP A 172 -12.01 -19.49 1.00
C ASP A 172 -10.84 -20.15 0.24
N LEU A 173 -10.22 -19.44 -0.71
CA LEU A 173 -9.05 -19.95 -1.45
C LEU A 173 -7.87 -20.28 -0.51
N LYS A 174 -7.64 -19.48 0.54
CA LYS A 174 -6.61 -19.76 1.53
C LYS A 174 -6.93 -21.02 2.34
N ALA A 175 -8.20 -21.24 2.69
CA ALA A 175 -8.64 -22.45 3.38
C ALA A 175 -8.46 -23.70 2.49
N GLU A 176 -8.83 -23.62 1.21
CA GLU A 176 -8.59 -24.69 0.24
C GLU A 176 -7.11 -25.01 0.07
N GLN A 177 -6.26 -23.98 -0.03
CA GLN A 177 -4.82 -24.14 -0.12
C GLN A 177 -4.23 -24.80 1.14
N ALA A 178 -4.71 -24.42 2.33
CA ALA A 178 -4.29 -25.05 3.57
C ALA A 178 -4.69 -26.54 3.59
N GLY A 179 -5.91 -26.87 3.20
CA GLY A 179 -6.37 -28.26 3.12
C GLY A 179 -5.65 -29.09 2.04
N LEU A 180 -5.19 -28.48 0.95
CA LEU A 180 -4.32 -29.14 -0.02
C LEU A 180 -2.93 -29.41 0.56
N ARG A 181 -2.33 -28.42 1.24
CA ARG A 181 -1.03 -28.58 1.89
C ARG A 181 -1.05 -29.67 2.95
N GLU A 182 -2.08 -29.73 3.78
CA GLU A 182 -2.25 -30.77 4.79
C GLU A 182 -2.39 -32.17 4.16
N ARG A 183 -3.11 -32.29 3.03
CA ARG A 183 -3.19 -33.55 2.29
C ARG A 183 -1.85 -33.96 1.70
N LEU A 184 -1.05 -33.01 1.21
CA LEU A 184 0.29 -33.29 0.70
C LEU A 184 1.22 -33.76 1.82
N THR A 185 1.25 -33.08 2.96
CA THR A 185 2.08 -33.50 4.11
C THR A 185 1.63 -34.84 4.70
N ALA A 186 0.32 -35.11 4.73
CA ALA A 186 -0.22 -36.41 5.13
C ALA A 186 0.13 -37.54 4.13
N ALA A 187 0.22 -37.23 2.84
CA ALA A 187 0.65 -38.19 1.82
C ALA A 187 2.16 -38.48 1.93
N GLU A 188 2.98 -37.46 2.16
CA GLU A 188 4.44 -37.59 2.39
C GLU A 188 4.74 -38.46 3.61
N THR A 189 4.00 -38.28 4.71
CA THR A 189 4.18 -39.08 5.93
C THR A 189 3.70 -40.53 5.78
N ARG A 190 2.74 -40.81 4.89
CA ARG A 190 2.30 -42.18 4.56
C ARG A 190 3.25 -42.92 3.61
N ALA A 191 4.21 -42.24 2.98
CA ALA A 191 5.13 -42.82 1.99
C ALA A 191 6.42 -43.43 2.59
N LEU A 192 6.49 -43.67 3.91
CA LEU A 192 7.68 -44.23 4.59
C LEU A 192 7.66 -45.76 4.74
N LEU A 193 6.99 -46.48 3.86
CA LEU A 193 7.23 -47.92 3.73
C LEU A 193 8.28 -48.14 2.64
N PRO A 194 9.44 -48.75 2.96
CA PRO A 194 10.47 -49.03 1.98
C PRO A 194 9.99 -50.19 1.09
N VAL A 195 9.18 -49.86 0.09
CA VAL A 195 8.84 -50.80 -0.97
C VAL A 195 10.04 -50.82 -1.94
N PRO A 196 10.65 -51.99 -2.20
CA PRO A 196 11.67 -52.12 -3.23
C PRO A 196 11.13 -51.59 -4.56
N ARG A 197 11.86 -50.65 -5.15
CA ARG A 197 11.44 -49.93 -6.35
C ARG A 197 11.30 -50.89 -7.55
N PRO A 198 10.12 -50.99 -8.18
CA PRO A 198 10.03 -51.50 -9.54
C PRO A 198 10.50 -50.41 -10.50
N PRO A 199 11.22 -50.75 -11.57
CA PRO A 199 11.59 -49.76 -12.57
C PRO A 199 10.34 -49.32 -13.33
N ARG A 200 10.05 -47.99 -13.33
CA ARG A 200 9.06 -47.24 -14.14
C ARG A 200 7.76 -46.71 -13.48
N ASP A 201 7.78 -46.24 -12.23
CA ASP A 201 6.60 -45.55 -11.67
C ASP A 201 6.62 -44.01 -11.81
N ARG A 202 5.46 -43.42 -12.14
CA ARG A 202 5.21 -42.07 -12.70
C ARG A 202 5.40 -40.88 -11.73
N GLN A 203 6.40 -40.92 -10.86
CA GLN A 203 6.71 -39.82 -9.92
C GLN A 203 7.81 -38.85 -10.41
N GLN A 204 8.02 -38.75 -11.72
CA GLN A 204 8.98 -37.83 -12.36
C GLN A 204 8.57 -36.33 -12.32
N SER A 205 7.47 -35.95 -11.67
CA SER A 205 6.72 -34.73 -12.05
C SER A 205 6.92 -33.46 -11.20
N ALA A 206 7.92 -33.36 -10.32
CA ALA A 206 8.19 -32.08 -9.64
C ALA A 206 9.63 -31.88 -9.18
N LYS A 207 10.29 -32.95 -8.71
CA LYS A 207 11.66 -32.87 -8.21
C LYS A 207 12.66 -32.71 -9.35
N ASP A 208 12.43 -33.44 -10.45
CA ASP A 208 13.27 -33.43 -11.65
C ASP A 208 13.28 -32.02 -12.29
N SER A 209 12.13 -31.36 -12.35
CA SER A 209 12.02 -29.97 -12.82
C SER A 209 12.69 -28.94 -11.89
N SER A 210 12.96 -29.26 -10.62
CA SER A 210 13.63 -28.32 -9.70
C SER A 210 15.15 -28.31 -9.89
N ALA A 211 15.75 -29.47 -10.12
CA ALA A 211 17.18 -29.60 -10.37
C ALA A 211 17.57 -28.93 -11.70
N ALA A 212 16.81 -29.20 -12.77
CA ALA A 212 17.01 -28.58 -14.08
C ALA A 212 16.94 -27.04 -14.01
N ARG A 213 15.92 -26.49 -13.32
CA ARG A 213 15.77 -25.05 -13.11
C ARG A 213 16.93 -24.44 -12.33
N GLN A 214 17.41 -25.12 -11.29
CA GLN A 214 18.53 -24.63 -10.49
C GLN A 214 19.82 -24.58 -11.31
N VAL A 215 20.11 -25.62 -12.09
CA VAL A 215 21.30 -25.67 -12.98
C VAL A 215 21.22 -24.57 -14.04
N ALA A 216 20.06 -24.41 -14.69
CA ALA A 216 19.86 -23.37 -15.70
C ALA A 216 20.03 -21.95 -15.11
N ALA A 217 19.44 -21.69 -13.93
CA ALA A 217 19.57 -20.39 -13.27
C ALA A 217 21.02 -20.08 -12.87
N GLN A 218 21.74 -21.04 -12.30
CA GLN A 218 23.15 -20.86 -11.93
C GLN A 218 24.04 -20.63 -13.16
N ALA A 219 23.79 -21.36 -14.25
CA ALA A 219 24.54 -21.17 -15.48
C ALA A 219 24.25 -19.80 -16.12
N ALA A 220 22.98 -19.36 -16.13
CA ALA A 220 22.60 -18.04 -16.63
C ALA A 220 23.24 -16.92 -15.80
N GLU A 221 23.30 -17.06 -14.47
CA GLU A 221 23.97 -16.09 -13.59
C GLU A 221 25.48 -16.00 -13.90
N LEU A 222 26.17 -17.13 -14.02
CA LEU A 222 27.59 -17.17 -14.40
C LEU A 222 27.83 -16.54 -15.78
N ASN A 223 26.92 -16.76 -16.73
CA ASN A 223 27.01 -16.16 -18.05
C ASN A 223 26.85 -14.63 -18.00
N SER A 224 25.87 -14.15 -17.23
CA SER A 224 25.58 -12.71 -17.08
C SER A 224 26.71 -11.93 -16.42
N THR A 225 27.54 -12.61 -15.62
CA THR A 225 28.72 -12.03 -14.96
C THR A 225 30.00 -12.15 -15.79
N GLY A 226 29.92 -12.62 -17.04
CA GLY A 226 31.06 -12.75 -17.96
C GLY A 226 31.87 -14.05 -17.81
N HIS A 227 31.41 -15.00 -16.99
CA HIS A 227 32.08 -16.28 -16.75
C HIS A 227 31.53 -17.40 -17.66
N GLU A 228 31.41 -17.14 -18.97
CA GLU A 228 30.78 -18.05 -19.94
C GLU A 228 31.36 -19.47 -19.90
N GLY A 229 32.69 -19.61 -19.78
CA GLY A 229 33.36 -20.92 -19.72
C GLY A 229 33.00 -21.74 -18.48
N HIS A 230 32.75 -21.08 -17.34
CA HIS A 230 32.32 -21.75 -16.12
C HIS A 230 30.85 -22.15 -16.18
N ALA A 231 29.99 -21.30 -16.76
CA ALA A 231 28.60 -21.61 -17.03
C ALA A 231 28.48 -22.87 -17.91
N PHE A 232 29.27 -22.93 -18.99
CA PHE A 232 29.27 -24.08 -19.88
C PHE A 232 29.81 -25.35 -19.21
N THR A 233 30.88 -25.25 -18.42
CA THR A 233 31.44 -26.40 -17.69
C THR A 233 30.44 -26.97 -16.70
N LEU A 234 29.73 -26.12 -15.96
CA LEU A 234 28.70 -26.52 -15.02
C LEU A 234 27.55 -27.28 -15.71
N ILE A 235 27.06 -26.75 -16.83
CA ILE A 235 26.00 -27.41 -17.62
C ILE A 235 26.50 -28.77 -18.13
N ARG A 236 27.71 -28.83 -18.70
CA ARG A 236 28.24 -30.06 -19.29
C ARG A 236 28.44 -31.16 -18.25
N GLN A 237 28.99 -30.83 -17.08
CA GLN A 237 29.18 -31.79 -15.99
C GLN A 237 27.83 -32.27 -15.44
N SER A 238 26.90 -31.34 -15.23
CA SER A 238 25.57 -31.67 -14.72
C SER A 238 24.80 -32.58 -15.67
N THR A 239 24.83 -32.30 -16.98
CA THR A 239 24.11 -33.07 -18.00
C THR A 239 24.75 -34.43 -18.30
N ALA A 240 26.05 -34.60 -18.05
CA ALA A 240 26.73 -35.88 -18.26
C ALA A 240 26.65 -36.82 -17.04
N GLU A 241 26.68 -36.28 -15.82
CA GLU A 241 26.87 -37.09 -14.61
C GLU A 241 25.65 -37.11 -13.68
N VAL A 242 24.79 -36.10 -13.74
CA VAL A 242 23.78 -35.85 -12.70
C VAL A 242 22.35 -35.87 -13.25
N LEU A 243 22.12 -35.29 -14.42
CA LEU A 243 20.79 -35.09 -14.98
C LEU A 243 20.38 -36.25 -15.88
N THR A 244 19.11 -36.62 -15.78
CA THR A 244 18.46 -37.53 -16.72
C THR A 244 18.22 -36.85 -18.08
N PRO A 245 17.93 -37.62 -19.16
CA PRO A 245 17.57 -37.03 -20.45
C PRO A 245 16.37 -36.07 -20.39
N ALA A 246 15.36 -36.38 -19.57
CA ALA A 246 14.20 -35.51 -19.39
C ALA A 246 14.59 -34.18 -18.72
N GLU A 247 15.41 -34.23 -17.68
CA GLU A 247 15.92 -33.02 -17.01
C GLU A 247 16.84 -32.21 -17.92
N THR A 248 17.62 -32.87 -18.77
CA THR A 248 18.47 -32.20 -19.77
C THR A 248 17.62 -31.43 -20.79
N ALA A 249 16.52 -32.01 -21.26
CA ALA A 249 15.56 -31.29 -22.11
C ALA A 249 14.99 -30.06 -21.38
N GLN A 250 14.64 -30.20 -20.11
CA GLN A 250 14.16 -29.07 -19.30
C GLN A 250 15.23 -27.98 -19.15
N VAL A 251 16.51 -28.33 -18.94
CA VAL A 251 17.61 -27.34 -18.86
C VAL A 251 17.69 -26.51 -20.15
N VAL A 252 17.58 -27.14 -21.31
CA VAL A 252 17.59 -26.43 -22.60
C VAL A 252 16.42 -25.44 -22.68
N VAL A 253 15.21 -25.87 -22.32
CA VAL A 253 14.02 -25.00 -22.33
C VAL A 253 14.18 -23.82 -21.38
N GLU A 254 14.67 -24.06 -20.16
CA GLU A 254 14.88 -23.00 -19.16
C GLU A 254 15.97 -22.01 -19.61
N LEU A 255 17.05 -22.49 -20.24
CA LEU A 255 18.09 -21.60 -20.79
C LEU A 255 17.54 -20.67 -21.88
N ARG A 256 16.59 -21.14 -22.71
CA ARG A 256 15.91 -20.29 -23.71
C ARG A 256 15.04 -19.21 -23.09
N LEU A 257 14.53 -19.41 -21.88
CA LEU A 257 13.73 -18.42 -21.16
C LEU A 257 14.59 -17.35 -20.46
N HIS A 258 15.88 -17.61 -20.24
CA HIS A 258 16.78 -16.69 -19.57
C HIS A 258 17.46 -15.70 -20.54
N PRO A 259 17.53 -14.39 -20.19
CA PRO A 259 18.22 -13.40 -21.02
C PRO A 259 19.70 -13.76 -21.25
N GLY A 260 20.09 -13.93 -22.52
CA GLY A 260 21.45 -14.32 -22.90
C GLY A 260 21.77 -15.82 -22.78
N GLY A 261 20.76 -16.66 -22.48
CA GLY A 261 20.92 -18.11 -22.38
C GLY A 261 20.93 -18.84 -23.73
N ASP A 262 20.58 -18.17 -24.84
CA ASP A 262 20.47 -18.78 -26.16
C ASP A 262 21.75 -19.49 -26.62
N ARG A 263 22.90 -18.84 -26.43
CA ARG A 263 24.19 -19.41 -26.83
C ARG A 263 24.55 -20.64 -25.99
N LEU A 264 24.24 -20.62 -24.70
CA LEU A 264 24.47 -21.77 -23.82
C LEU A 264 23.56 -22.95 -24.18
N ALA A 265 22.30 -22.68 -24.55
CA ALA A 265 21.39 -23.70 -25.03
C ALA A 265 21.89 -24.31 -26.35
N ASP A 266 22.33 -23.48 -27.30
CA ASP A 266 22.90 -23.94 -28.58
C ASP A 266 24.15 -24.81 -28.37
N ASP A 267 25.07 -24.36 -27.51
CA ASP A 267 26.31 -25.08 -27.20
C ASP A 267 26.00 -26.42 -26.49
N LEU A 268 25.03 -26.43 -25.56
CA LEU A 268 24.57 -27.67 -24.92
C LEU A 268 23.96 -28.63 -25.94
N ILE A 269 23.03 -28.17 -26.78
CA ILE A 269 22.41 -28.98 -27.84
C ILE A 269 23.48 -29.59 -28.73
N HIS A 270 24.48 -28.80 -29.12
CA HIS A 270 25.55 -29.25 -29.98
C HIS A 270 26.43 -30.31 -29.30
N VAL A 271 26.90 -30.05 -28.08
CA VAL A 271 27.81 -30.95 -27.37
C VAL A 271 27.10 -32.20 -26.87
N TYR A 272 25.89 -32.08 -26.33
CA TYR A 272 25.12 -33.23 -25.88
C TYR A 272 24.74 -34.14 -27.05
N GLY A 273 24.25 -33.58 -28.17
CA GLY A 273 23.98 -34.35 -29.37
C GLY A 273 25.22 -35.04 -29.93
N ARG A 274 26.40 -34.46 -29.75
CA ARG A 274 27.69 -35.01 -30.23
C ARG A 274 28.24 -36.12 -29.34
N ASP A 275 28.17 -35.92 -28.02
CA ASP A 275 28.93 -36.71 -27.04
C ASP A 275 28.10 -37.85 -26.41
N GLN A 276 26.77 -37.82 -26.52
CA GLN A 276 25.87 -38.78 -25.83
C GLN A 276 25.41 -39.94 -26.71
N GLU A 277 24.92 -41.00 -26.07
CA GLU A 277 24.39 -42.16 -26.76
C GLU A 277 23.11 -41.83 -27.54
N LYS A 278 22.88 -42.53 -28.66
CA LYS A 278 21.72 -42.28 -29.53
C LYS A 278 20.40 -42.39 -28.79
N GLN A 279 20.31 -43.31 -27.83
CA GLN A 279 19.09 -43.51 -27.05
C GLN A 279 18.79 -42.32 -26.16
N ASP A 280 19.82 -41.73 -25.54
CA ASP A 280 19.68 -40.55 -24.69
C ASP A 280 19.38 -39.30 -25.52
N VAL A 281 20.05 -39.12 -26.66
CA VAL A 281 19.74 -38.02 -27.59
C VAL A 281 18.27 -38.10 -28.07
N MET A 282 17.78 -39.30 -28.41
CA MET A 282 16.38 -39.48 -28.78
C MET A 282 15.44 -39.17 -27.62
N ALA A 283 15.79 -39.57 -26.38
CA ALA A 283 14.99 -39.27 -25.20
C ALA A 283 14.92 -37.76 -24.92
N VAL A 284 16.04 -37.03 -25.04
CA VAL A 284 16.05 -35.56 -24.93
C VAL A 284 15.22 -34.92 -26.04
N ALA A 285 15.36 -35.38 -27.29
CA ALA A 285 14.60 -34.83 -28.42
C ALA A 285 13.09 -35.00 -28.25
N VAL A 286 12.64 -36.15 -27.72
CA VAL A 286 11.23 -36.36 -27.36
C VAL A 286 10.81 -35.41 -26.25
N GLY A 287 11.60 -35.26 -25.19
CA GLY A 287 11.31 -34.32 -24.11
C GLY A 287 11.18 -32.86 -24.60
N LEU A 288 12.10 -32.42 -25.46
CA LEU A 288 12.05 -31.08 -26.07
C LEU A 288 10.80 -30.89 -26.93
N HIS A 289 10.41 -31.91 -27.69
CA HIS A 289 9.18 -31.88 -28.48
C HIS A 289 7.93 -31.76 -27.60
N ASP A 290 7.88 -32.52 -26.50
CA ASP A 290 6.74 -32.53 -25.57
C ASP A 290 6.60 -31.18 -24.83
N GLU A 291 7.71 -30.49 -24.55
CA GLU A 291 7.74 -29.12 -24.01
C GLU A 291 7.52 -28.02 -25.08
N GLY A 292 7.27 -28.40 -26.34
CA GLY A 292 7.00 -27.47 -27.44
C GLY A 292 8.24 -26.87 -28.13
N ALA A 293 9.45 -27.23 -27.71
CA ALA A 293 10.73 -26.80 -28.29
C ALA A 293 11.12 -27.65 -29.52
N THR A 294 10.24 -27.70 -30.51
CA THR A 294 10.39 -28.58 -31.70
C THR A 294 11.63 -28.28 -32.56
N ASP A 295 12.02 -27.00 -32.65
CA ASP A 295 13.24 -26.59 -33.37
C ASP A 295 14.51 -27.11 -32.68
N ASP A 296 14.56 -27.05 -31.35
CA ASP A 296 15.67 -27.55 -30.53
C ASP A 296 15.73 -29.09 -30.57
N ALA A 297 14.58 -29.78 -30.56
CA ALA A 297 14.49 -31.22 -30.80
C ALA A 297 15.07 -31.60 -32.17
N GLY A 298 14.78 -30.81 -33.21
CA GLY A 298 15.40 -30.99 -34.52
C GLY A 298 16.90 -30.68 -34.53
N ALA A 299 17.35 -29.69 -33.77
CA ALA A 299 18.75 -29.30 -33.67
C ALA A 299 19.61 -30.39 -32.99
N ILE A 300 19.14 -30.98 -31.89
CA ILE A 300 19.90 -32.02 -31.16
C ILE A 300 20.05 -33.30 -31.99
N LEU A 301 19.01 -33.71 -32.72
CA LEU A 301 19.07 -34.85 -33.64
C LEU A 301 20.04 -34.58 -34.80
N ARG A 302 20.05 -33.37 -35.35
CA ARG A 302 21.01 -32.97 -36.40
C ARG A 302 22.45 -32.97 -35.89
N ALA A 303 22.69 -32.52 -34.65
CA ALA A 303 24.01 -32.57 -34.02
C ALA A 303 24.52 -34.01 -33.91
N ALA A 304 23.67 -34.95 -33.49
CA ALA A 304 24.01 -36.37 -33.39
C ALA A 304 24.23 -37.08 -34.72
N LEU A 305 23.65 -36.59 -35.82
CA LEU A 305 23.89 -37.15 -37.15
C LEU A 305 25.21 -36.65 -37.77
N ARG A 306 25.65 -35.43 -37.43
CA ARG A 306 26.89 -34.83 -37.97
C ARG A 306 28.16 -35.55 -37.52
N THR A 307 28.17 -36.14 -36.32
CA THR A 307 29.29 -36.98 -35.84
C THR A 307 29.50 -38.22 -36.69
N ARG A 308 28.40 -38.81 -37.18
CA ARG A 308 28.40 -40.07 -37.91
C ARG A 308 29.00 -39.93 -39.32
N ALA A 309 28.87 -38.77 -39.94
CA ALA A 309 29.48 -38.47 -41.23
C ALA A 309 31.02 -38.28 -41.16
N GLY A 310 31.56 -37.97 -39.97
CA GLY A 310 33.00 -37.84 -39.72
C GLY A 310 33.70 -39.17 -39.43
N SER A 311 33.00 -40.15 -38.84
CA SER A 311 33.56 -41.46 -38.48
C SER A 311 33.58 -42.50 -39.61
N ALA A 312 32.99 -42.20 -40.77
CA ALA A 312 32.97 -43.10 -41.94
C ALA A 312 34.12 -42.82 -42.95
N LYS A 313 35.13 -42.04 -42.54
CA LYS A 313 36.32 -41.67 -43.36
C LYS A 313 37.65 -42.13 -42.72
N SER A 314 37.65 -43.23 -41.97
CA SER A 314 38.89 -43.89 -41.53
C SER A 314 38.79 -45.39 -41.71
#